data_AF-A0AAX1UEX6-F1
#
_entry.id   AF-A0AAX1UEX6-F1
#
_cell.length_a   1.000
_cell.length_b   1.000
_cell.length_c   1.000
_cell.angle_alpha   90.00
_cell.angle_beta   90.00
_cell.angle_gamma   90.00
#
_symmetry.space_group_name_H-M   'P 1'
#
loop_
_entity.id
_entity.type
_entity.pdbx_description
1 polymer ?
#
loop_
_entity_poly.entity_id
_entity_poly.type
_entity_poly.pdbx_seq_one_letter_code
_entity_poly.pdbx_strand_id
1 'polypeptide(L)'
;MFMQDTKLTQFYDPTYLYDLSQTYQIDPGFILAVFIWETGWGKESLPWINGYNPAGITCSGGYCLYDSPEQGIEEMYKLMRAYADGSIEYVGVRNTVSQVRAKWSESKDAEQIATLWRSIYDKGRNQAD
;
A
#
# COMPACT_ATOMS: atom_id res chain seq x y z
N MET A 1 6.18 -7.44 16.23
CA MET A 1 6.21 -6.14 16.93
C MET A 1 6.47 -4.93 16.00
N PHE A 2 6.98 -5.10 14.77
CA PHE A 2 7.29 -4.00 13.82
C PHE A 2 6.22 -2.89 13.68
N MET A 3 4.95 -3.25 13.47
CA MET A 3 3.88 -2.26 13.29
C MET A 3 3.58 -1.47 14.56
N GLN A 4 3.72 -2.10 15.73
CA GLN A 4 3.55 -1.44 17.03
C GLN A 4 4.73 -0.50 17.30
N ASP A 5 5.96 -0.96 17.06
CA ASP A 5 7.19 -0.18 17.24
C ASP A 5 7.22 1.09 16.37
N THR A 6 6.60 1.00 15.18
CA THR A 6 6.52 2.10 14.21
C THR A 6 5.25 2.93 14.35
N LYS A 7 4.39 2.60 15.32
CA LYS A 7 3.07 3.21 15.57
C LYS A 7 2.12 3.14 14.37
N LEU A 8 2.32 2.21 13.45
CA LEU A 8 1.47 2.06 12.27
C LEU A 8 0.09 1.51 12.62
N THR A 9 -0.04 0.79 13.73
CA THR A 9 -1.34 0.32 14.24
C THR A 9 -2.29 1.46 14.66
N GLN A 10 -1.82 2.72 14.70
CA GLN A 10 -2.70 3.88 14.90
C GLN A 10 -3.51 4.22 13.65
N PHE A 11 -3.12 3.68 12.48
CA PHE A 11 -3.75 3.97 11.20
C PHE A 11 -4.66 2.84 10.71
N TYR A 12 -4.44 1.60 11.15
CA TYR A 12 -5.24 0.43 10.76
C TYR A 12 -4.91 -0.79 11.63
N ASP A 13 -5.84 -1.73 11.70
CA ASP A 13 -5.66 -3.03 12.36
C ASP A 13 -4.84 -4.01 11.48
N PRO A 14 -3.74 -4.61 11.99
CA PRO A 14 -3.00 -5.66 11.28
C PRO A 14 -3.87 -6.85 10.81
N THR A 15 -4.90 -7.21 11.57
CA THR A 15 -5.83 -8.29 11.23
C THR A 15 -6.63 -7.92 9.99
N TYR A 16 -7.06 -6.66 9.91
CA TYR A 16 -7.77 -6.14 8.75
C TYR A 16 -6.90 -6.15 7.48
N LEU A 17 -5.61 -5.79 7.60
CA LEU A 17 -4.68 -5.95 6.47
C LEU A 17 -4.57 -7.40 6.01
N TYR A 18 -4.55 -8.36 6.93
CA TYR A 18 -4.49 -9.77 6.58
C TYR A 18 -5.77 -10.23 5.89
N ASP A 19 -6.95 -9.86 6.38
CA ASP A 19 -8.23 -10.24 5.76
C ASP A 19 -8.36 -9.70 4.33
N LEU A 20 -7.94 -8.45 4.10
CA LEU A 20 -7.87 -7.87 2.76
C LEU A 20 -6.86 -8.59 1.87
N SER A 21 -5.72 -9.04 2.41
CA SER A 21 -4.74 -9.83 1.65
C SER A 21 -5.33 -11.14 1.12
N GLN A 22 -6.17 -11.81 1.92
CA GLN A 22 -6.85 -13.04 1.50
C GLN A 22 -7.94 -12.75 0.48
N THR A 23 -8.66 -11.64 0.65
CA THR A 23 -9.74 -11.24 -0.27
C THR A 23 -9.20 -10.86 -1.66
N TYR A 24 -8.18 -10.01 -1.70
CA TYR A 24 -7.64 -9.44 -2.93
C TYR A 24 -6.43 -10.20 -3.48
N GLN A 25 -5.93 -11.22 -2.76
CA GLN A 25 -4.78 -12.03 -3.17
C GLN A 25 -3.54 -11.17 -3.45
N ILE A 26 -3.32 -10.15 -2.62
CA ILE A 26 -2.16 -9.25 -2.65
C ILE A 26 -1.40 -9.38 -1.34
N ASP A 27 -0.08 -9.43 -1.42
CA ASP A 27 0.78 -9.53 -0.26
C ASP A 27 0.60 -8.34 0.71
N PRO A 28 0.30 -8.57 2.01
CA PRO A 28 0.05 -7.49 2.95
C PRO A 28 1.32 -6.70 3.28
N GLY A 29 2.50 -7.32 3.20
CA GLY A 29 3.78 -6.63 3.36
C GLY A 29 4.07 -5.69 2.18
N PHE A 30 3.64 -6.03 0.98
CA PHE A 30 3.79 -5.17 -0.20
C PHE A 30 2.90 -3.92 -0.07
N ILE A 31 1.63 -4.11 0.31
CA ILE A 31 0.70 -3.03 0.62
C ILE A 31 1.27 -2.12 1.71
N LEU A 32 1.81 -2.71 2.78
CA LEU A 32 2.43 -1.97 3.87
C LEU A 32 3.65 -1.15 3.39
N ALA A 33 4.50 -1.74 2.55
CA ALA A 33 5.66 -1.04 1.99
C ALA A 33 5.24 0.15 1.11
N VAL A 34 4.23 -0.04 0.26
CA VAL A 34 3.66 1.03 -0.57
C VAL A 34 3.06 2.12 0.30
N PHE A 35 2.24 1.77 1.31
CA PHE A 35 1.68 2.73 2.25
C PHE A 35 2.77 3.59 2.89
N ILE A 36 3.77 2.96 3.50
CA ILE A 36 4.84 3.67 4.21
C ILE A 36 5.57 4.63 3.27
N TRP A 37 5.85 4.18 2.04
CA TRP A 37 6.53 4.99 1.04
C TRP A 37 5.69 6.19 0.59
N GLU A 38 4.46 5.94 0.12
CA GLU A 38 3.57 6.96 -0.43
C GLU A 38 3.11 7.99 0.61
N THR A 39 3.05 7.59 1.88
CA THR A 39 2.50 8.44 2.93
C THR A 39 3.54 9.05 3.87
N GLY A 40 4.82 8.69 3.71
CA GLY A 40 5.85 9.03 4.68
C GLY A 40 5.48 8.50 6.06
N TRP A 41 5.23 7.19 6.17
CA TRP A 41 4.78 6.54 7.41
C TRP A 41 3.44 7.07 7.95
N GLY A 42 2.54 7.50 7.07
CA GLY A 42 1.24 8.07 7.41
C GLY A 42 1.29 9.51 7.91
N LYS A 43 2.41 10.22 7.75
CA LYS A 43 2.67 11.52 8.40
C LYS A 43 2.88 12.69 7.44
N GLU A 44 3.14 12.43 6.17
CA GLU A 44 3.58 13.46 5.22
C GLU A 44 2.61 13.67 4.06
N SER A 45 1.88 12.63 3.63
CA SER A 45 0.95 12.71 2.50
C SER A 45 -0.32 13.49 2.86
N LEU A 46 -0.52 14.65 2.22
CA LEU A 46 -1.76 15.43 2.36
C LEU A 46 -3.02 14.66 1.90
N PRO A 47 -3.01 13.89 0.79
CA PRO A 47 -4.15 13.03 0.43
C PRO A 47 -4.51 12.02 1.53
N TRP A 48 -3.50 11.45 2.19
CA TRP A 48 -3.72 10.55 3.33
C TRP A 48 -4.26 11.29 4.55
N ILE A 49 -3.61 12.38 4.95
CA ILE A 49 -3.95 13.13 6.17
C ILE A 49 -5.37 13.72 6.10
N ASN A 50 -5.76 14.23 4.93
CA ASN A 50 -7.03 14.96 4.77
C ASN A 50 -8.17 14.12 4.19
N GLY A 51 -7.90 12.90 3.74
CA GLY A 51 -8.87 12.12 2.99
C GLY A 51 -8.68 10.61 3.04
N TYR A 52 -7.81 10.14 3.93
CA TYR A 52 -7.46 8.73 4.07
C TYR A 52 -7.07 8.06 2.76
N ASN A 53 -6.47 8.78 1.82
CA ASN A 53 -6.08 8.25 0.52
C ASN A 53 -4.58 7.90 0.50
N PRO A 54 -4.21 6.63 0.79
CA PRO A 54 -2.80 6.24 0.92
C PRO A 54 -2.07 6.15 -0.41
N ALA A 55 -2.84 6.10 -1.49
CA ALA A 55 -2.38 5.74 -2.83
C ALA A 55 -2.36 6.94 -3.80
N GLY A 56 -2.79 8.12 -3.34
CA GLY A 56 -2.96 9.30 -4.19
C GLY A 56 -3.95 9.08 -5.33
N ILE A 57 -4.97 8.22 -5.14
CA ILE A 57 -5.96 7.87 -6.16
C ILE A 57 -6.72 9.13 -6.55
N THR A 58 -6.82 9.41 -7.85
CA THR A 58 -7.52 10.57 -8.37
C THR A 58 -8.95 10.23 -8.78
N CYS A 59 -9.87 11.12 -8.42
CA CYS A 59 -11.29 11.10 -8.75
C CYS A 59 -11.61 12.37 -9.56
N SER A 60 -12.85 12.51 -10.06
CA SER A 60 -13.26 13.68 -10.85
C SER A 60 -13.07 14.99 -10.07
N GLY A 61 -11.98 15.71 -10.39
CA GLY A 61 -11.65 17.03 -9.83
C GLY A 61 -10.62 17.05 -8.70
N GLY A 62 -10.02 15.92 -8.30
CA GLY A 62 -9.00 15.91 -7.24
C GLY A 62 -8.63 14.52 -6.73
N TYR A 63 -8.03 14.45 -5.55
CA TYR A 63 -7.82 13.18 -4.86
C TYR A 63 -9.14 12.63 -4.32
N CYS A 64 -9.35 11.33 -4.44
CA CYS A 64 -10.47 10.66 -3.79
C CYS A 64 -10.37 10.83 -2.27
N LEU A 65 -11.52 10.97 -1.61
CA LEU A 65 -11.65 11.02 -0.16
C LEU A 65 -12.41 9.77 0.30
N TYR A 66 -12.00 9.22 1.43
CA TYR A 66 -12.60 8.05 2.04
C TYR A 66 -13.07 8.38 3.45
N ASP A 67 -14.06 7.64 3.94
CA ASP A 67 -14.70 7.87 5.23
C ASP A 67 -13.84 7.37 6.40
N SER A 68 -12.92 6.44 6.14
CA SER A 68 -12.03 5.85 7.14
C SER A 68 -10.65 5.45 6.57
N PRO A 69 -9.63 5.36 7.43
CA PRO A 69 -8.34 4.75 7.09
C PRO A 69 -8.48 3.35 6.47
N GLU A 70 -9.35 2.53 7.04
CA GLU A 70 -9.63 1.16 6.60
C GLU A 70 -10.17 1.12 5.16
N GLN A 71 -11.11 2.01 4.82
CA GLN A 71 -11.62 2.13 3.47
C GLN A 71 -10.52 2.56 2.49
N GLY A 72 -9.69 3.54 2.87
CA GLY A 72 -8.58 3.98 2.03
C GLY A 72 -7.55 2.89 1.73
N ILE A 73 -7.23 2.07 2.74
CA ILE A 73 -6.36 0.91 2.58
C ILE A 73 -7.01 -0.17 1.69
N GLU A 74 -8.31 -0.42 1.83
CA GLU A 74 -9.03 -1.33 0.96
C GLU A 74 -8.98 -0.86 -0.52
N GLU A 75 -9.15 0.43 -0.78
CA GLU A 75 -9.05 0.98 -2.14
C GLU A 75 -7.64 0.82 -2.72
N MET A 76 -6.60 0.88 -1.89
CA MET A 76 -5.24 0.55 -2.32
C MET A 76 -5.10 -0.94 -2.68
N TYR A 77 -5.72 -1.85 -1.93
CA TYR A 77 -5.80 -3.26 -2.28
C TYR A 77 -6.52 -3.50 -3.61
N LYS A 78 -7.66 -2.85 -3.82
CA LYS A 78 -8.42 -2.91 -5.08
C LYS A 78 -7.57 -2.44 -6.25
N LEU A 79 -6.87 -1.32 -6.11
CA LEU A 79 -5.95 -0.82 -7.13
C LEU A 79 -4.83 -1.82 -7.44
N MET A 80 -4.20 -2.40 -6.42
CA MET A 80 -3.13 -3.39 -6.62
C MET A 80 -3.64 -4.66 -7.26
N ARG A 81 -4.84 -5.11 -6.88
CA ARG A 81 -5.50 -6.23 -7.55
C ARG A 81 -5.74 -5.93 -9.02
N ALA A 82 -6.27 -4.76 -9.32
CA ALA A 82 -6.58 -4.36 -10.68
C ALA A 82 -5.34 -4.29 -11.59
N TYR A 83 -4.19 -3.88 -11.02
CA TYR A 83 -2.91 -3.91 -11.72
C TYR A 83 -2.41 -5.35 -11.93
N ALA A 84 -2.56 -6.21 -10.93
CA ALA A 84 -2.11 -7.60 -11.01
C ALA A 84 -2.94 -8.46 -11.96
N ASP A 85 -4.26 -8.27 -12.02
CA ASP A 85 -5.13 -9.03 -12.92
C ASP A 85 -5.38 -8.37 -14.28
N GLY A 86 -4.98 -7.10 -14.43
CA GLY A 86 -5.12 -6.34 -15.68
C GLY A 86 -6.55 -5.93 -15.98
N SER A 87 -7.45 -5.88 -14.99
CA SER A 87 -8.82 -5.40 -15.16
C SER A 87 -8.92 -3.93 -15.60
N ILE A 88 -7.84 -3.15 -15.46
CA ILE A 88 -7.70 -1.82 -16.08
C ILE A 88 -6.95 -1.98 -17.40
N GLU A 89 -7.67 -1.95 -18.52
CA GLU A 89 -7.13 -2.25 -19.86
C GLU A 89 -5.89 -1.43 -20.24
N TYR A 90 -5.92 -0.11 -20.01
CA TYR A 90 -4.78 0.77 -20.35
C TYR A 90 -3.56 0.58 -19.43
N VAL A 91 -3.75 -0.02 -18.25
CA VAL A 91 -2.66 -0.40 -17.35
C VAL A 91 -2.11 -1.76 -17.74
N GLY A 92 -2.97 -2.73 -18.04
CA GLY A 92 -2.60 -4.12 -18.31
C GLY A 92 -2.06 -4.85 -17.08
N VAL A 93 -1.61 -6.09 -17.26
CA VAL A 93 -1.09 -6.95 -16.17
C VAL A 93 0.29 -6.47 -15.69
N ARG A 94 0.45 -6.36 -14.37
CA ARG A 94 1.67 -5.94 -13.66
C ARG A 94 1.92 -6.85 -12.45
N ASN A 95 2.91 -7.73 -12.56
CA ASN A 95 3.18 -8.78 -11.56
C ASN A 95 4.50 -8.58 -10.82
N THR A 96 5.21 -7.48 -11.06
CA THR A 96 6.43 -7.12 -10.34
C THR A 96 6.33 -5.72 -9.75
N VAL A 97 7.07 -5.46 -8.67
CA VAL A 97 7.18 -4.12 -8.07
C VAL A 97 7.58 -3.09 -9.14
N SER A 98 8.56 -3.41 -9.99
CA SER A 98 9.01 -2.51 -11.06
C SER A 98 7.91 -2.20 -12.09
N GLN A 99 7.11 -3.21 -12.47
CA GLN A 99 6.00 -3.04 -13.41
C GLN A 99 4.89 -2.17 -12.82
N VAL A 100 4.52 -2.41 -11.56
CA VAL A 100 3.53 -1.61 -10.83
C VAL A 100 4.01 -0.17 -10.72
N ARG A 101 5.26 0.04 -10.28
CA ARG A 101 5.82 1.39 -10.09
C ARG A 101 5.93 2.15 -11.40
N ALA A 102 6.40 1.55 -12.47
CA ALA A 102 6.49 2.20 -13.79
C ALA A 102 5.14 2.71 -14.33
N LYS A 103 4.01 2.25 -13.79
CA LYS A 103 2.67 2.77 -14.12
C LYS A 103 2.08 3.69 -13.07
N TRP A 104 2.37 3.46 -11.80
CA TRP A 104 1.86 4.30 -10.72
C TRP A 104 2.59 5.64 -10.65
N SER A 105 3.92 5.62 -10.80
CA SER A 105 4.75 6.80 -10.64
C SER A 105 5.90 6.80 -11.66
N GLU A 106 6.29 8.00 -12.09
CA GLU A 106 7.51 8.18 -12.90
C GLU A 106 8.79 8.13 -12.05
N SER A 107 8.67 7.97 -10.73
CA SER A 107 9.81 7.87 -9.81
C SER A 107 10.53 6.53 -9.93
N LYS A 108 11.87 6.58 -9.81
CA LYS A 108 12.74 5.39 -9.72
C LYS A 108 12.79 4.87 -8.28
N ASP A 109 11.64 4.47 -7.73
CA ASP A 109 11.50 4.05 -6.32
C ASP A 109 11.18 2.56 -6.12
N ALA A 110 11.09 1.79 -7.20
CA ALA A 110 10.78 0.37 -7.14
C ALA A 110 11.76 -0.43 -6.28
N GLU A 111 13.03 -0.05 -6.28
CA GLU A 111 14.06 -0.70 -5.47
C GLU A 111 13.89 -0.40 -3.97
N GLN A 112 13.54 0.84 -3.63
CA GLN A 112 13.29 1.28 -2.27
C GLN A 112 12.06 0.59 -1.69
N ILE A 113 10.97 0.49 -2.46
CA ILE A 113 9.76 -0.25 -2.06
C ILE A 113 10.07 -1.74 -1.90
N ALA A 114 10.82 -2.34 -2.82
CA ALA A 114 11.23 -3.75 -2.70
C ALA A 114 12.12 -3.98 -1.46
N THR A 115 13.02 -3.04 -1.15
CA THR A 115 13.89 -3.10 0.03
C THR A 115 13.08 -2.99 1.32
N LEU A 116 12.14 -2.05 1.37
CA LEU A 116 11.24 -1.87 2.51
C LEU A 116 10.37 -3.11 2.72
N TRP A 117 9.80 -3.65 1.63
CA TRP A 117 9.01 -4.87 1.65
C TRP A 117 9.79 -6.06 2.22
N ARG A 118 11.04 -6.29 1.77
CA ARG A 118 11.92 -7.30 2.36
C ARG A 118 12.18 -7.06 3.84
N SER A 119 12.41 -5.82 4.25
CA SER A 119 12.68 -5.48 5.65
C SER A 119 11.50 -5.78 6.58
N ILE A 120 10.27 -5.65 6.10
CA ILE A 120 9.05 -6.01 6.84
C ILE A 120 9.05 -7.52 7.09
N TYR A 121 9.39 -8.31 6.08
CA TYR A 121 9.51 -9.77 6.18
C TYR A 121 10.61 -10.21 7.14
N ASP A 122 11.82 -9.65 7.00
CA ASP A 122 12.98 -10.07 7.79
C ASP A 122 12.82 -9.70 9.26
N LYS A 123 12.27 -8.52 9.56
CA LYS A 123 11.93 -8.12 10.94
C LYS A 123 10.79 -8.95 11.54
N GLY A 124 9.88 -9.45 10.71
CA GLY A 124 8.86 -10.39 11.13
C GLY A 124 9.43 -11.75 11.53
N ARG A 125 10.51 -12.21 10.87
CA ARG A 125 11.18 -13.50 11.18
C ARG A 125 12.14 -13.44 12.36
N ASN A 126 12.94 -12.38 12.49
CA ASN A 126 13.96 -12.25 13.53
C ASN A 126 13.39 -11.92 14.93
N GLN A 127 12.08 -11.97 15.13
CA GLN A 127 11.40 -11.78 16.42
C GLN A 127 10.69 -13.06 16.91
N ALA A 128 10.87 -14.19 16.21
CA ALA A 128 10.29 -15.49 16.57
C ALA A 128 11.26 -16.42 17.32
N ASP A 129 12.46 -15.92 17.67
CA ASP A 129 13.48 -16.63 18.47
C ASP A 129 13.65 -15.99 19.86
#